data_AF-R7URF9-F1
#
_entry.id   AF-R7URF9-F1
#
_cell.length_a   1.000
_cell.length_b   1.000
_cell.length_c   1.000
_cell.angle_alpha   90.00
_cell.angle_beta   90.00
_cell.angle_gamma   90.00
#
_symmetry.space_group_name_H-M   'P 1'
#
loop_
_entity.id
_entity.type
_entity.pdbx_description
1 polymer ?
#
loop_
_entity_poly.entity_id
_entity_poly.type
_entity_poly.pdbx_seq_one_letter_code
_entity_poly.pdbx_strand_id
1 'polypeptide(L)'
;MITVDEFLKRPSASSLLLLGPQRSDLICKQIYKDDLNEVARTVMKISMILTEGNEAANKAAFECTDELLKEALPGDDTVTAAFCNECLVQLGLLKAEDKKLTLVLNSSGPLIMLTHIVKQSYFSKMGKDILQIFIAKPNAKLDAYADLKHKLLQALFQ
;
A
#
# COMPACT_ATOMS: atom_id res chain seq x y z
N MET A 1 -1.61 23.56 -9.61
CA MET A 1 -2.11 22.18 -9.84
C MET A 1 -0.90 21.31 -10.11
N ILE A 2 -0.80 20.14 -9.49
CA ILE A 2 0.33 19.23 -9.71
C ILE A 2 -0.13 18.02 -10.52
N THR A 3 0.80 17.29 -11.12
CA THR A 3 0.55 16.03 -11.82
C THR A 3 0.72 14.82 -10.89
N VAL A 4 0.15 13.67 -11.29
CA VAL A 4 0.34 12.41 -10.56
C VAL A 4 1.81 11.96 -10.59
N ASP A 5 2.54 12.17 -11.69
CA ASP A 5 3.98 11.90 -11.76
C ASP A 5 4.78 12.74 -10.73
N GLU A 6 4.51 14.05 -10.63
CA GLU A 6 5.14 14.90 -9.63
C GLU A 6 4.84 14.45 -8.20
N PHE A 7 3.59 14.06 -7.93
CA PHE A 7 3.20 13.47 -6.65
C PHE A 7 3.97 12.17 -6.37
N LEU A 8 4.00 11.22 -7.29
CA LEU A 8 4.65 9.92 -7.09
C LEU A 8 6.18 10.01 -7.04
N LYS A 9 6.78 11.08 -7.55
CA LYS A 9 8.21 11.36 -7.36
C LYS A 9 8.53 11.88 -5.96
N ARG A 10 7.63 12.67 -5.36
CA ARG A 10 7.80 13.21 -4.00
C ARG A 10 6.46 13.24 -3.24
N PRO A 11 6.00 12.09 -2.71
CA PRO A 11 4.71 12.01 -2.04
C PRO A 11 4.66 12.89 -0.79
N SER A 12 3.58 13.66 -0.66
CA SER A 12 3.23 14.40 0.56
C SER A 12 1.71 14.55 0.66
N ALA A 13 1.21 14.78 1.87
CA ALA A 13 -0.21 15.02 2.12
C ALA A 13 -0.73 16.19 1.26
N SER A 14 -0.02 17.33 1.28
CA SER A 14 -0.40 18.51 0.49
C SER A 14 -0.43 18.21 -1.01
N SER A 15 0.55 17.48 -1.54
CA SER A 15 0.56 17.12 -2.96
C SER A 15 -0.63 16.24 -3.35
N LEU A 16 -1.00 15.24 -2.53
CA LEU A 16 -2.17 14.41 -2.83
C LEU A 16 -3.46 15.26 -2.89
N LEU A 17 -3.63 16.18 -1.94
CA LEU A 17 -4.80 17.05 -1.91
C LEU A 17 -4.83 18.03 -3.11
N LEU A 18 -3.67 18.50 -3.56
CA LEU A 18 -3.50 19.41 -4.70
C LEU A 18 -3.80 18.77 -6.07
N LEU A 19 -3.95 17.44 -6.15
CA LEU A 19 -4.50 16.77 -7.33
C LEU A 19 -5.99 17.07 -7.54
N GLY A 20 -6.67 17.64 -6.54
CA GLY A 20 -8.08 18.02 -6.63
C GLY A 20 -9.03 16.86 -6.35
N PRO A 21 -10.34 17.03 -6.62
CA PRO A 21 -11.36 16.04 -6.25
C PRO A 21 -11.30 14.75 -7.08
N GLN A 22 -10.80 14.79 -8.32
CA GLN A 22 -10.66 13.63 -9.20
C GLN A 22 -9.32 12.90 -9.04
N ARG A 23 -8.66 13.06 -7.90
CA ARG A 23 -7.32 12.49 -7.63
C ARG A 23 -7.23 10.98 -7.86
N SER A 24 -8.27 10.26 -7.46
CA SER A 24 -8.32 8.80 -7.54
C SER A 24 -8.42 8.35 -9.01
N ASP A 25 -9.33 8.96 -9.80
CA ASP A 25 -9.40 8.79 -11.26
C ASP A 25 -8.07 9.10 -11.96
N LEU A 26 -7.41 10.21 -11.57
CA LEU A 26 -6.15 10.64 -12.17
C LEU A 26 -5.03 9.62 -11.90
N ILE A 27 -4.97 9.07 -10.69
CA ILE A 27 -4.01 8.02 -10.34
C ILE A 27 -4.31 6.75 -11.15
N CYS A 28 -5.57 6.29 -11.16
CA CYS A 28 -5.95 5.06 -11.88
C CYS A 28 -5.67 5.15 -13.38
N LYS A 29 -5.85 6.32 -14.00
CA LYS A 29 -5.55 6.53 -15.43
C LYS A 29 -4.07 6.51 -15.76
N GLN A 30 -3.21 6.87 -14.81
CA GLN A 30 -1.77 6.94 -15.04
C GLN A 30 -1.07 5.59 -14.81
N ILE A 31 -1.57 4.76 -13.90
CA ILE A 31 -0.96 3.49 -13.54
C ILE A 31 -1.43 2.37 -14.47
N TYR A 32 -0.49 1.56 -14.96
CA TYR A 32 -0.85 0.36 -15.71
C TYR A 32 -1.25 -0.76 -14.74
N LYS A 33 -2.56 -0.94 -14.56
CA LYS A 33 -3.14 -1.84 -13.54
C LYS A 33 -2.77 -3.32 -13.66
N ASP A 34 -2.37 -3.79 -14.84
CA ASP A 34 -1.91 -5.17 -15.03
C ASP A 34 -0.45 -5.36 -14.57
N ASP A 35 0.34 -4.26 -14.42
CA ASP A 35 1.64 -4.32 -13.77
C ASP A 35 1.47 -4.17 -12.24
N LEU A 36 1.28 -5.31 -11.58
CA LEU A 36 1.16 -5.38 -10.13
C LEU A 36 2.38 -4.82 -9.39
N ASN A 37 3.55 -4.77 -10.04
CA ASN A 37 4.71 -4.13 -9.44
C ASN A 37 4.54 -2.61 -9.38
N GLU A 38 4.02 -2.01 -10.46
CA GLU A 38 3.69 -0.59 -10.50
C GLU A 38 2.56 -0.25 -9.51
N VAL A 39 1.52 -1.09 -9.44
CA VAL A 39 0.42 -0.94 -8.49
C VAL A 39 0.93 -0.94 -7.05
N ALA A 40 1.69 -1.96 -6.64
CA ALA A 40 2.23 -2.04 -5.29
C ALA A 40 3.21 -0.89 -4.97
N ARG A 41 4.09 -0.51 -5.91
CA ARG A 41 4.96 0.69 -5.76
C ARG A 41 4.14 1.96 -5.53
N THR A 42 3.04 2.11 -6.26
CA THR A 42 2.15 3.27 -6.14
C THR A 42 1.46 3.29 -4.78
N VAL A 43 0.91 2.15 -4.33
CA VAL A 43 0.31 2.01 -3.00
C VAL A 43 1.33 2.34 -1.91
N MET A 44 2.56 1.83 -2.02
CA MET A 44 3.62 2.14 -1.05
C MET A 44 3.95 3.63 -1.03
N LYS A 45 4.09 4.27 -2.19
CA LYS A 45 4.31 5.72 -2.27
C LYS A 45 3.17 6.54 -1.68
N ILE A 46 1.91 6.16 -1.93
CA ILE A 46 0.74 6.80 -1.31
C ILE A 46 0.79 6.59 0.20
N SER A 47 1.11 5.39 0.67
CA SER A 47 1.16 5.07 2.10
C SER A 47 2.18 5.91 2.88
N MET A 48 3.26 6.38 2.23
CA MET A 48 4.28 7.21 2.86
C MET A 48 3.76 8.55 3.39
N ILE A 49 2.59 9.01 2.93
CA ILE A 49 1.99 10.26 3.40
C ILE A 49 1.11 10.06 4.65
N LEU A 50 0.82 8.81 5.02
CA LEU A 50 -0.06 8.50 6.13
C LEU A 50 0.63 8.84 7.46
N THR A 51 0.01 9.73 8.21
CA THR A 51 0.49 10.15 9.53
C THR A 51 -0.68 10.31 10.48
N GLU A 52 -0.45 10.12 11.78
CA GLU A 52 -1.44 10.45 12.80
C GLU A 52 -1.76 11.96 12.76
N GLY A 53 -3.03 12.32 12.95
CA GLY A 53 -3.47 13.72 12.98
C GLY A 53 -3.79 14.38 11.62
N ASN A 54 -3.59 13.70 10.48
CA ASN A 54 -3.97 14.22 9.16
C ASN A 54 -5.11 13.42 8.52
N GLU A 55 -6.29 13.47 9.13
CA GLU A 55 -7.45 12.67 8.74
C GLU A 55 -7.89 12.91 7.29
N ALA A 56 -7.85 14.16 6.82
CA ALA A 56 -8.26 14.50 5.47
C ALA A 56 -7.33 13.89 4.41
N ALA A 57 -6.01 13.94 4.62
CA ALA A 57 -5.06 13.31 3.70
C ALA A 57 -5.09 11.78 3.80
N ASN A 58 -5.25 11.24 5.01
CA ASN A 58 -5.35 9.79 5.20
C ASN A 58 -6.58 9.22 4.51
N LYS A 59 -7.74 9.87 4.67
CA LYS A 59 -8.98 9.50 3.98
C LYS A 59 -8.79 9.52 2.47
N ALA A 60 -8.20 10.60 1.94
CA ALA A 60 -7.91 10.70 0.52
C ALA A 60 -6.97 9.59 0.02
N ALA A 61 -5.96 9.23 0.80
CA ALA A 61 -5.02 8.16 0.46
C ALA A 61 -5.71 6.80 0.42
N PHE A 62 -6.59 6.51 1.38
CA PHE A 62 -7.40 5.30 1.39
C PHE A 62 -8.34 5.24 0.19
N GLU A 63 -9.05 6.33 -0.12
CA GLU A 63 -9.94 6.40 -1.29
C GLU A 63 -9.20 6.16 -2.60
N CYS A 64 -8.04 6.80 -2.80
CA CYS A 64 -7.21 6.58 -4.00
C CYS A 64 -6.74 5.13 -4.12
N THR A 65 -6.34 4.54 -2.99
CA THR A 65 -5.83 3.18 -2.95
C THR A 65 -6.93 2.16 -3.21
N ASP A 66 -8.11 2.37 -2.62
CA ASP A 66 -9.25 1.48 -2.82
C ASP A 66 -9.73 1.49 -4.26
N GLU A 67 -9.76 2.66 -4.91
CA GLU A 67 -10.17 2.74 -6.31
C GLU A 67 -9.17 2.02 -7.23
N LEU A 68 -7.87 2.23 -7.01
CA LEU A 68 -6.81 1.53 -7.74
C LEU A 68 -6.87 0.00 -7.54
N LEU A 69 -7.01 -0.46 -6.29
CA LEU A 69 -6.98 -1.88 -5.98
C LEU A 69 -8.26 -2.61 -6.35
N LYS A 70 -9.43 -1.96 -6.35
CA LYS A 70 -10.66 -2.57 -6.88
C LYS A 70 -10.53 -2.90 -8.36
N GLU A 71 -9.80 -2.09 -9.13
CA GLU A 71 -9.54 -2.36 -10.54
C GLU A 71 -8.43 -3.38 -10.75
N ALA A 72 -7.35 -3.30 -9.96
CA ALA A 72 -6.18 -4.17 -10.11
C ALA A 72 -6.36 -5.57 -9.50
N LEU A 73 -7.20 -5.70 -8.45
CA LEU A 73 -7.45 -6.93 -7.71
C LEU A 73 -8.94 -7.31 -7.81
N PRO A 74 -9.40 -7.88 -8.93
CA PRO A 74 -10.82 -8.21 -9.13
C PRO A 74 -11.31 -9.41 -8.29
N GLY A 75 -10.69 -9.67 -7.13
CA GLY A 75 -10.95 -10.83 -6.26
C GLY A 75 -10.20 -12.10 -6.67
N ASP A 76 -9.26 -12.01 -7.61
CA ASP A 76 -8.41 -13.14 -8.02
C ASP A 76 -7.31 -13.41 -6.99
N ASP A 77 -7.24 -14.64 -6.49
CA ASP A 77 -6.27 -15.06 -5.48
C ASP A 77 -4.82 -15.02 -5.97
N THR A 78 -4.58 -15.35 -7.24
CA THR A 78 -3.23 -15.34 -7.85
C THR A 78 -2.73 -13.91 -8.01
N VAL A 79 -3.59 -13.03 -8.50
CA VAL A 79 -3.30 -11.59 -8.65
C VAL A 79 -3.07 -10.96 -7.28
N THR A 80 -3.91 -11.26 -6.30
CA THR A 80 -3.76 -10.76 -4.92
C THR A 80 -2.47 -11.27 -4.29
N ALA A 81 -2.14 -12.55 -4.47
CA ALA A 81 -0.89 -13.14 -3.99
C ALA A 81 0.35 -12.46 -4.61
N ALA A 82 0.32 -12.19 -5.92
CA ALA A 82 1.40 -11.48 -6.60
C ALA A 82 1.57 -10.04 -6.08
N PHE A 83 0.46 -9.32 -5.87
CA PHE A 83 0.49 -8.01 -5.22
C PHE A 83 1.08 -8.07 -3.80
N CYS A 84 0.68 -9.06 -2.99
CA CYS A 84 1.23 -9.27 -1.64
C CYS A 84 2.74 -9.52 -1.68
N ASN A 85 3.22 -10.36 -2.59
CA ASN A 85 4.64 -10.63 -2.75
C ASN A 85 5.43 -9.35 -3.01
N GLU A 86 4.96 -8.51 -3.93
CA GLU A 86 5.63 -7.24 -4.20
C GLU A 86 5.58 -6.28 -2.99
N CYS A 87 4.47 -6.23 -2.26
CA CYS A 87 4.39 -5.44 -1.03
C CYS A 87 5.44 -5.89 0.00
N LEU A 88 5.57 -7.21 0.20
CA LEU A 88 6.53 -7.79 1.12
C LEU A 88 7.97 -7.53 0.67
N VAL A 89 8.23 -7.57 -0.63
CA VAL A 89 9.53 -7.21 -1.20
C VAL A 89 9.85 -5.75 -0.89
N GLN A 90 8.94 -4.81 -1.12
CA GLN A 90 9.17 -3.38 -0.82
C GLN A 90 9.32 -3.05 0.66
N LEU A 91 8.69 -3.84 1.55
CA LEU A 91 8.91 -3.77 2.99
C LEU A 91 10.25 -4.41 3.42
N GLY A 92 10.93 -5.11 2.53
CA GLY A 92 12.18 -5.83 2.81
C GLY A 92 11.98 -7.11 3.61
N LEU A 93 10.80 -7.71 3.52
CA LEU A 93 10.43 -8.98 4.17
C LEU A 93 10.65 -10.17 3.23
N LEU A 94 10.70 -9.91 1.93
CA LEU A 94 11.08 -10.87 0.88
C LEU A 94 12.26 -10.34 0.07
N LYS A 95 13.06 -11.25 -0.47
CA LYS A 95 14.15 -10.91 -1.39
C LYS A 95 13.56 -10.65 -2.78
N ALA A 96 13.98 -9.54 -3.40
CA ALA A 96 13.76 -9.30 -4.82
C ALA A 96 14.77 -10.10 -5.66
N GLU A 97 14.36 -10.51 -6.85
CA GLU A 97 15.28 -11.02 -7.88
C GLU A 97 16.03 -9.88 -8.58
N ASP A 98 15.39 -8.71 -8.71
CA ASP A 98 15.94 -7.50 -9.34
C ASP A 98 16.67 -6.61 -8.31
N LYS A 99 17.82 -6.07 -8.72
CA LYS A 99 18.69 -5.20 -7.91
C LYS A 99 18.21 -3.75 -7.85
N LYS A 100 17.22 -3.34 -8.67
CA LYS A 100 16.69 -1.96 -8.71
C LYS A 100 15.50 -1.72 -7.76
N LEU A 101 15.47 -2.42 -6.62
CA LEU A 101 14.38 -2.26 -5.67
C LEU A 101 14.55 -1.02 -4.80
N THR A 102 13.53 -0.16 -4.75
CA THR A 102 13.45 0.91 -3.75
C THR A 102 12.65 0.40 -2.55
N LEU A 103 13.34 0.11 -1.46
CA LEU A 103 12.70 -0.28 -0.20
C LEU A 103 12.08 0.92 0.49
N VAL A 104 10.95 0.69 1.16
CA VAL A 104 10.37 1.72 2.02
C VAL A 104 11.26 1.91 3.25
N LEU A 105 11.69 3.14 3.49
CA LEU A 105 12.58 3.49 4.59
C LEU A 105 11.87 3.51 5.96
N ASN A 106 10.59 3.88 5.97
CA ASN A 106 9.73 3.95 7.17
C ASN A 106 8.46 3.10 6.95
N SER A 107 8.25 2.11 7.80
CA SER A 107 7.15 1.15 7.66
C SER A 107 5.82 1.60 8.31
N SER A 108 5.77 2.72 9.02
CA SER A 108 4.56 3.22 9.69
C SER A 108 3.38 3.39 8.72
N GLY A 109 3.56 4.22 7.69
CA GLY A 109 2.55 4.47 6.66
C GLY A 109 2.10 3.20 5.93
N PRO A 110 3.03 2.38 5.40
CA PRO A 110 2.69 1.08 4.83
C PRO A 110 1.88 0.16 5.74
N LEU A 111 2.21 0.08 7.03
CA LEU A 111 1.46 -0.76 7.98
C LEU A 111 0.03 -0.25 8.17
N ILE A 112 -0.16 1.08 8.25
CA ILE A 112 -1.50 1.68 8.32
C ILE A 112 -2.28 1.38 7.04
N MET A 113 -1.66 1.56 5.88
CA MET A 113 -2.30 1.32 4.58
C MET A 113 -2.70 -0.15 4.41
N LEU A 114 -1.79 -1.09 4.70
CA LEU A 114 -2.11 -2.52 4.64
C LEU A 114 -3.22 -2.89 5.63
N THR A 115 -3.27 -2.27 6.82
CA THR A 115 -4.35 -2.51 7.78
C THR A 115 -5.72 -2.09 7.22
N HIS A 116 -5.75 -1.03 6.41
CA HIS A 116 -6.96 -0.60 5.71
C HIS A 116 -7.33 -1.55 4.57
N ILE A 117 -6.36 -1.88 3.70
CA ILE A 117 -6.56 -2.71 2.50
C ILE A 117 -7.12 -4.09 2.85
N VAL A 118 -6.56 -4.77 3.85
CA VAL A 118 -6.94 -6.16 4.18
C VAL A 118 -8.37 -6.27 4.72
N LYS A 119 -8.98 -5.16 5.13
CA LYS A 119 -10.37 -5.11 5.59
C LYS A 119 -11.37 -4.91 4.45
N GLN A 120 -10.90 -4.59 3.25
CA GLN A 120 -11.77 -4.31 2.12
C GLN A 120 -12.27 -5.59 1.46
N SER A 121 -13.47 -5.53 0.87
CA SER A 121 -14.11 -6.67 0.24
C SER A 121 -13.43 -7.16 -1.04
N TYR A 122 -12.60 -6.33 -1.68
CA TYR A 122 -11.82 -6.71 -2.87
C TYR A 122 -10.60 -7.55 -2.52
N PHE A 123 -10.16 -7.55 -1.26
CA PHE A 123 -8.93 -8.21 -0.85
C PHE A 123 -9.19 -9.66 -0.47
N SER A 124 -8.48 -10.58 -1.13
CA SER A 124 -8.74 -12.00 -0.98
C SER A 124 -8.21 -12.59 0.33
N LYS A 125 -8.80 -13.71 0.76
CA LYS A 125 -8.35 -14.44 1.95
C LYS A 125 -6.92 -14.96 1.78
N MET A 126 -6.58 -15.46 0.59
CA MET A 126 -5.22 -15.94 0.32
C MET A 126 -4.18 -14.82 0.50
N GLY A 127 -4.52 -13.60 0.08
CA GLY A 127 -3.69 -12.42 0.34
C GLY A 127 -3.43 -12.18 1.83
N LYS A 128 -4.47 -12.33 2.67
CA LYS A 128 -4.34 -12.20 4.13
C LYS A 128 -3.40 -13.26 4.71
N ASP A 129 -3.59 -14.51 4.32
CA ASP A 129 -2.79 -15.64 4.82
C ASP A 129 -1.30 -15.44 4.47
N ILE A 130 -0.99 -14.98 3.25
CA ILE A 130 0.38 -14.66 2.82
C ILE A 130 0.97 -13.56 3.68
N LEU A 131 0.29 -12.41 3.82
CA LEU A 131 0.79 -11.29 4.60
C LEU A 131 1.00 -11.68 6.07
N GLN A 132 0.08 -12.44 6.66
CA GLN A 132 0.17 -12.92 8.03
C GLN A 132 1.46 -13.72 8.27
N ILE A 133 1.80 -14.67 7.39
CA ILE A 133 2.99 -15.53 7.54
C ILE A 133 4.28 -14.69 7.62
N PHE A 134 4.40 -13.63 6.83
CA PHE A 134 5.61 -12.83 6.79
C PHE A 134 5.63 -11.74 7.86
N ILE A 135 4.49 -11.10 8.13
CA ILE A 135 4.40 -10.01 9.11
C ILE A 135 4.50 -10.53 10.54
N ALA A 136 4.01 -11.73 10.83
CA ALA A 136 4.11 -12.33 12.16
C ALA A 136 5.55 -12.63 12.60
N LYS A 137 6.49 -12.75 11.64
CA LYS A 137 7.90 -13.02 11.96
C LYS A 137 8.55 -11.83 12.68
N PRO A 138 9.48 -12.06 13.62
CA PRO A 138 10.31 -11.00 14.18
C PRO A 138 11.06 -10.27 13.05
N ASN A 139 10.99 -8.94 13.06
CA ASN A 139 11.67 -8.10 12.08
C ASN A 139 11.89 -6.71 12.68
N ALA A 140 13.15 -6.33 12.88
CA ALA A 140 13.50 -5.08 13.56
C ALA A 140 12.83 -3.83 12.96
N LYS A 141 12.58 -3.79 11.64
CA LYS A 141 11.92 -2.63 10.99
C LYS A 141 10.44 -2.55 11.35
N LEU A 142 9.75 -3.69 11.39
CA LEU A 142 8.33 -3.73 11.77
C LEU A 142 8.15 -3.64 13.29
N ASP A 143 9.06 -4.24 14.05
CA ASP A 143 9.01 -4.27 15.51
C ASP A 143 9.26 -2.87 16.12
N ALA A 144 9.93 -1.97 15.39
CA ALA A 144 10.00 -0.55 15.71
C ALA A 144 8.62 0.15 15.70
N TYR A 145 7.62 -0.45 15.04
CA TYR A 145 6.23 0.01 14.99
C TYR A 145 5.28 -1.06 15.56
N ALA A 146 5.63 -1.63 16.72
CA ALA A 146 4.93 -2.76 17.34
C ALA A 146 3.40 -2.60 17.40
N ASP A 147 2.89 -1.41 17.76
CA ASP A 147 1.44 -1.16 17.84
C ASP A 147 0.76 -1.23 16.47
N LEU A 148 1.39 -0.69 15.42
CA LEU A 148 0.87 -0.75 14.05
C LEU A 148 0.96 -2.17 13.49
N LYS A 149 2.07 -2.87 13.75
CA LYS A 149 2.22 -4.29 13.42
C LYS A 149 1.13 -5.12 14.08
N HIS A 150 0.83 -4.87 15.36
CA HIS A 150 -0.21 -5.58 16.09
C HIS A 150 -1.61 -5.31 15.50
N LYS A 151 -1.94 -4.05 15.20
CA LYS A 151 -3.20 -3.68 14.53
C LYS A 151 -3.37 -4.37 13.17
N LEU A 152 -2.30 -4.43 12.38
CA LEU A 152 -2.31 -5.14 11.10
C LEU A 152 -2.54 -6.65 11.29
N LEU A 153 -1.80 -7.28 12.22
CA LEU A 153 -2.00 -8.69 12.51
C LEU A 153 -3.44 -8.98 12.96
N GLN A 154 -4.00 -8.17 13.86
CA GLN A 154 -5.42 -8.31 14.25
C GLN A 154 -6.37 -8.24 13.05
N ALA A 155 -6.14 -7.31 12.11
CA ALA A 155 -6.95 -7.17 10.91
C ALA A 155 -6.82 -8.35 9.94
N LEU A 156 -5.66 -9.03 9.93
CA LEU A 156 -5.41 -10.23 9.13
C LEU A 156 -6.10 -11.48 9.69
N PHE A 157 -6.33 -11.53 11.00
CA PHE A 157 -7.04 -12.64 11.67
C PHE A 157 -8.58 -12.55 11.60
N GLN A 158 -9.13 -11.43 11.13
CA GLN A 158 -10.56 -11.18 10.97
C GLN A 158 -11.02 -11.53 9.55
#